data_AF-A0A1Y1UXW4-F1
#
_entry.id   AF-A0A1Y1UXW4-F1
#
_cell.length_a   1.000
_cell.length_b   1.000
_cell.length_c   1.000
_cell.angle_alpha   90.00
_cell.angle_beta   90.00
_cell.angle_gamma   90.00
#
_symmetry.space_group_name_H-M   'P 1'
#
loop_
_entity.id
_entity.type
_entity.pdbx_description
1 polymer ?
#
loop_
_entity_poly.entity_id
_entity_poly.type
_entity_poly.pdbx_seq_one_letter_code
_entity_poly.pdbx_strand_id
1 'polypeptide(L)'
;IAIDIQTDIDSISLDNLIFFNITSNDPSNLALFGPVDGYCWDNACSISELRGKYVQFNSSIAKIDINISKCVDLSSYIYQDKDNINLKSCYKPLCNPMCSNGKCVNDNICDCSGTNFKGALCDEHYTLKRIKILDYFVFILSIFLILSSIVLIIGVLLFRKNTVIKAGKIYLF
;
A
#
# COMPACT_ATOMS: atom_id res chain seq x y z
N ILE A 1 -24.01 26.86 17.54
CA ILE A 1 -24.11 25.99 16.35
C ILE A 1 -24.07 24.58 16.89
N ALA A 2 -25.15 23.81 16.71
CA ALA A 2 -25.21 22.42 17.14
C ALA A 2 -25.36 21.56 15.90
N ILE A 3 -24.37 20.71 15.65
CA ILE A 3 -24.43 19.66 14.63
C ILE A 3 -24.42 18.37 15.44
N ASP A 4 -25.52 17.64 15.37
CA ASP A 4 -25.76 16.41 16.12
C ASP A 4 -25.41 15.22 15.23
N ILE A 5 -24.44 14.41 15.66
CA ILE A 5 -24.07 13.16 15.01
C ILE A 5 -23.82 12.14 16.12
N GLN A 6 -24.57 11.04 16.10
CA GLN A 6 -24.42 9.93 17.03
C GLN A 6 -23.12 9.17 16.76
N THR A 7 -22.17 9.25 17.67
CA THR A 7 -21.00 8.38 17.73
C THR A 7 -20.99 7.59 19.03
N ASP A 8 -20.66 6.29 18.91
CA ASP A 8 -20.68 5.31 20.00
C ASP A 8 -19.44 5.46 20.88
N ILE A 9 -19.65 5.70 22.18
CA ILE A 9 -18.64 6.16 23.15
C ILE A 9 -17.55 5.11 23.40
N ASP A 10 -17.83 3.83 23.12
CA ASP A 10 -16.97 2.71 23.47
C ASP A 10 -15.75 2.54 22.52
N SER A 11 -15.64 3.32 21.45
CA SER A 11 -14.55 3.23 20.45
C SER A 11 -13.56 4.40 20.43
N ILE A 12 -13.61 5.28 21.43
CA ILE A 12 -12.85 6.53 21.43
C ILE A 12 -11.35 6.27 21.68
N SER A 13 -10.52 6.56 20.68
CA SER A 13 -9.06 6.67 20.79
C SER A 13 -8.67 8.08 21.23
N LEU A 14 -7.78 8.20 22.23
CA LEU A 14 -7.22 9.48 22.71
C LEU A 14 -6.50 10.27 21.59
N ASP A 15 -6.01 9.58 20.56
CA ASP A 15 -5.31 10.19 19.42
C ASP A 15 -6.25 11.00 18.51
N ASN A 16 -7.58 10.83 18.66
CA ASN A 16 -8.58 11.54 17.88
C ASN A 16 -9.04 12.86 18.54
N LEU A 17 -8.52 13.20 19.71
CA LEU A 17 -8.86 14.43 20.44
C LEU A 17 -7.92 15.56 20.07
N ILE A 18 -8.48 16.70 19.65
CA ILE A 18 -7.71 17.93 19.41
C ILE A 18 -7.87 18.83 20.62
N PHE A 19 -6.83 18.96 21.43
CA PHE A 19 -6.82 19.88 22.57
C PHE A 19 -6.52 21.30 22.12
N PHE A 20 -7.24 22.28 22.65
CA PHE A 20 -7.05 23.70 22.35
C PHE A 20 -7.18 24.54 23.62
N ASN A 21 -6.56 25.72 23.63
CA ASN A 21 -6.65 26.68 24.73
C ASN A 21 -7.12 28.03 24.21
N ILE A 22 -8.06 28.66 24.92
CA ILE A 22 -8.56 29.99 24.60
C ILE A 22 -7.73 31.07 25.28
N THR A 23 -7.05 31.86 24.46
CA THR A 23 -6.32 33.05 24.88
C THR A 23 -6.90 34.31 24.25
N SER A 24 -6.86 35.43 24.98
CA SER A 24 -7.24 36.75 24.47
C SER A 24 -6.00 37.60 24.21
N ASN A 25 -6.01 38.35 23.10
CA ASN A 25 -4.99 39.37 22.82
C ASN A 25 -5.15 40.62 23.71
N ASP A 26 -6.28 40.76 24.39
CA ASP A 26 -6.54 41.84 25.35
C ASP A 26 -7.02 41.26 26.69
N PRO A 27 -6.09 40.81 27.56
CA PRO A 27 -6.43 40.27 28.86
C PRO A 27 -6.91 41.35 29.85
N SER A 28 -6.70 42.63 29.54
CA SER A 28 -7.08 43.74 30.43
C SER A 28 -8.58 44.06 30.36
N ASN A 29 -9.19 43.85 29.18
CA ASN A 29 -10.60 44.10 28.93
C ASN A 29 -11.46 42.82 28.95
N LEU A 30 -10.84 41.65 29.17
CA LEU A 30 -11.52 40.36 29.19
C LEU A 30 -11.15 39.57 30.45
N ALA A 31 -12.15 39.33 31.30
CA ALA A 31 -12.03 38.38 32.41
C ALA A 31 -12.70 37.05 32.02
N LEU A 32 -11.88 36.03 31.74
CA LEU A 32 -12.35 34.66 31.54
C LEU A 32 -12.44 33.97 32.91
N PHE A 33 -13.62 33.46 33.26
CA PHE A 33 -13.80 32.65 34.46
C PHE A 33 -14.21 31.23 34.05
N GLY A 34 -13.39 30.26 34.45
CA GLY A 34 -13.57 28.85 34.14
C GLY A 34 -12.33 28.24 33.46
N PRO A 35 -12.40 26.95 33.10
CA PRO A 35 -11.37 26.27 32.33
C PRO A 35 -11.26 26.91 30.93
N VAL A 36 -10.05 27.31 30.55
CA VAL A 36 -9.74 27.88 29.21
C VAL A 36 -9.31 26.81 28.22
N ASP A 37 -9.03 25.61 28.70
CA ASP A 37 -8.70 24.45 27.88
C ASP A 37 -9.99 23.74 27.46
N GLY A 38 -10.03 23.35 26.20
CA GLY A 38 -11.11 22.59 25.59
C GLY A 38 -10.55 21.48 24.71
N TYR A 39 -11.45 20.63 24.22
CA TYR A 39 -11.11 19.62 23.24
C TYR A 39 -12.16 19.59 22.14
N CYS A 40 -11.70 19.37 20.92
CA CYS A 40 -12.56 19.03 19.81
C CYS A 40 -12.50 17.53 19.59
N TRP A 41 -13.67 16.96 19.34
CA TRP A 41 -13.83 15.57 18.96
C TRP A 41 -14.74 15.51 17.73
N ASP A 42 -14.28 14.80 16.71
CA ASP A 42 -14.87 14.78 15.38
C ASP A 42 -15.05 16.21 14.83
N ASN A 43 -16.28 16.73 14.87
CA ASN A 43 -16.64 18.07 14.39
C ASN A 43 -17.28 18.96 15.48
N ALA A 44 -17.27 18.51 16.74
CA ALA A 44 -17.80 19.25 17.87
C ALA A 44 -16.68 19.63 18.84
N CYS A 45 -16.64 20.88 19.26
CA CYS A 45 -15.70 21.35 20.27
C CYS A 45 -16.45 21.51 21.59
N SER A 46 -16.00 20.76 22.60
CA SER A 46 -16.47 20.93 23.97
C SER A 46 -15.58 21.94 24.66
N ILE A 47 -16.21 23.01 25.15
CA ILE A 47 -15.59 23.92 26.08
C ILE A 47 -16.39 23.94 27.37
N SER A 48 -15.67 23.96 28.49
CA SER A 48 -16.30 24.14 29.79
C SER A 48 -17.06 25.46 29.84
N GLU A 49 -18.13 25.52 30.63
CA GLU A 49 -18.94 26.74 30.79
C GLU A 49 -18.07 27.93 31.18
N LEU A 50 -17.76 28.79 30.20
CA LEU A 50 -17.11 30.07 30.44
C LEU A 50 -18.16 31.02 31.04
N ARG A 51 -17.99 31.37 32.32
CA ARG A 51 -18.89 32.29 33.00
C ARG A 51 -18.37 33.71 32.86
N GLY A 52 -18.78 34.39 31.79
CA GLY A 52 -18.60 35.84 31.64
C GLY A 52 -19.84 36.62 32.07
N LYS A 53 -19.66 37.80 32.68
CA LYS A 53 -20.73 38.81 32.73
C LYS A 53 -20.85 39.45 31.33
N TYR A 54 -21.52 38.80 30.39
CA TYR A 54 -21.80 39.43 29.09
C TYR A 54 -23.23 39.20 28.59
N VAL A 55 -23.70 40.23 27.88
CA VAL A 55 -24.94 40.31 27.12
C VAL A 55 -24.94 39.21 26.05
N GLN A 56 -26.07 38.52 25.89
CA GLN A 56 -26.26 37.51 24.85
C GLN A 56 -25.81 38.06 23.50
N PHE A 57 -24.73 37.51 22.94
CA PHE A 57 -24.31 37.88 21.61
C PHE A 57 -25.23 37.20 20.60
N ASN A 58 -26.16 37.97 20.05
CA ASN A 58 -26.99 37.49 18.95
C ASN A 58 -26.07 37.36 17.71
N SER A 59 -25.85 36.13 17.24
CA SER A 59 -25.06 35.81 16.04
C SER A 59 -23.58 36.27 16.05
N SER A 60 -22.77 35.75 16.98
CA SER A 60 -21.29 35.88 16.90
C SER A 60 -20.68 34.92 15.89
N ILE A 61 -19.77 35.42 15.07
CA ILE A 61 -18.89 34.62 14.20
C ILE A 61 -17.49 34.64 14.84
N ALA A 62 -17.00 33.48 15.27
CA ALA A 62 -15.60 33.32 15.65
C ALA A 62 -14.75 33.03 14.41
N LYS A 63 -13.61 33.71 14.29
CA LYS A 63 -12.61 33.45 13.24
C LYS A 63 -11.37 32.91 13.91
N ILE A 64 -10.88 31.79 13.41
CA ILE A 64 -9.66 31.14 13.88
C ILE A 64 -8.69 31.16 12.72
N ASP A 65 -7.52 31.75 12.93
CA ASP A 65 -6.44 31.72 11.96
C ASP A 65 -5.64 30.43 12.16
N ILE A 66 -5.68 29.55 11.15
CA ILE A 66 -4.98 28.27 11.17
C ILE A 66 -3.74 28.40 10.28
N ASN A 67 -2.56 28.16 10.84
CA ASN A 67 -1.32 28.11 10.08
C ASN A 67 -0.94 26.66 9.79
N ILE A 68 -1.09 26.23 8.53
CA ILE A 68 -0.74 24.87 8.10
C ILE A 68 0.76 24.82 7.83
N SER A 69 1.49 24.11 8.69
CA SER A 69 2.92 23.91 8.53
C SER A 69 3.23 23.00 7.34
N LYS A 70 4.37 23.25 6.67
CA LYS A 70 4.85 22.37 5.60
C LYS A 70 5.33 21.04 6.18
N CYS A 71 5.17 19.98 5.40
CA CYS A 71 5.64 18.65 5.79
C CYS A 71 7.15 18.57 5.69
N VAL A 72 7.81 18.27 6.81
CA VAL A 72 9.27 18.31 6.93
C VAL A 72 9.92 17.05 6.31
N ASP A 73 9.17 15.94 6.21
CA ASP A 73 9.69 14.64 5.75
C ASP A 73 8.81 13.99 4.66
N LEU A 74 9.10 14.26 3.38
CA LEU A 74 8.36 13.69 2.24
C LEU A 74 8.73 12.23 1.92
N SER A 75 9.67 11.63 2.64
CA SER A 75 10.13 10.26 2.36
C SER A 75 9.19 9.19 2.91
N SER A 76 8.42 9.49 3.96
CA SER A 76 7.52 8.54 4.63
C SER A 76 6.06 9.02 4.72
N TYR A 77 5.82 10.29 4.38
CA TYR A 77 4.51 10.92 4.40
C TYR A 77 4.10 11.35 3.00
N ILE A 78 2.80 11.24 2.72
CA ILE A 78 2.19 11.67 1.47
C ILE A 78 1.45 12.97 1.73
N TYR A 79 1.68 13.97 0.88
CA TYR A 79 0.95 15.24 0.92
C TYR A 79 -0.19 15.24 -0.08
N GLN A 80 -1.40 14.91 0.36
CA GLN A 80 -2.58 14.91 -0.50
C GLN A 80 -3.88 15.18 0.27
N ASP A 81 -4.95 15.46 -0.48
CA ASP A 81 -6.29 15.61 0.08
C ASP A 81 -6.91 14.21 0.20
N LYS A 82 -6.85 13.65 1.40
CA LYS A 82 -7.34 12.30 1.70
C LYS A 82 -8.87 12.25 1.79
N ASP A 83 -9.47 13.30 2.34
CA ASP A 83 -10.90 13.34 2.68
C ASP A 83 -11.75 14.02 1.60
N ASN A 84 -11.11 14.48 0.52
CA ASN A 84 -11.75 15.15 -0.61
C ASN A 84 -12.53 16.42 -0.19
N ILE A 85 -12.00 17.13 0.80
CA ILE A 85 -12.57 18.39 1.33
C ILE A 85 -11.80 19.63 0.85
N ASN A 86 -10.96 19.46 -0.17
CA ASN A 86 -10.04 20.46 -0.70
C ASN A 86 -8.99 20.94 0.33
N LEU A 87 -8.65 20.06 1.29
CA LEU A 87 -7.64 20.31 2.31
C LEU A 87 -6.56 19.24 2.23
N LYS A 88 -5.34 19.64 1.88
CA LYS A 88 -4.21 18.71 1.81
C LYS A 88 -3.58 18.55 3.19
N SER A 89 -3.36 17.30 3.59
CA SER A 89 -2.68 16.95 4.82
C SER A 89 -1.49 16.03 4.52
N CYS A 90 -0.55 15.97 5.46
CA CYS A 90 0.50 14.96 5.42
C CYS A 90 0.17 13.81 6.32
N TYR A 91 0.15 12.61 5.75
CA TYR A 91 -0.17 11.42 6.49
C TYR A 91 0.69 10.25 6.02
N LYS A 92 0.83 9.26 6.89
CA LYS A 92 1.52 8.01 6.59
C LYS A 92 0.48 7.02 6.02
N PRO A 93 0.68 6.47 4.82
CA PRO A 93 -0.28 5.55 4.22
C PRO A 93 -0.44 4.29 5.06
N LEU A 94 -1.67 3.79 5.14
CA LEU A 94 -2.01 2.56 5.84
C LEU A 94 -2.62 1.56 4.85
N CYS A 95 -2.05 0.36 4.78
CA CYS A 95 -2.58 -0.74 3.99
C CYS A 95 -3.16 -1.80 4.93
N ASN A 96 -4.45 -2.09 4.77
CA ASN A 96 -5.16 -3.14 5.49
C ASN A 96 -5.95 -4.02 4.48
N PRO A 97 -5.50 -5.24 4.16
CA PRO A 97 -4.36 -5.94 4.76
C PRO A 97 -3.00 -5.37 4.36
N MET A 98 -1.95 -5.71 5.13
CA MET A 98 -0.59 -5.28 4.83
C MET A 98 -0.08 -5.86 3.51
N CYS A 99 0.73 -5.09 2.77
CA CYS A 99 1.45 -5.58 1.60
C CYS A 99 2.41 -6.71 2.00
N SER A 100 2.35 -7.85 1.31
CA SER A 100 3.11 -9.05 1.68
C SER A 100 4.61 -8.89 1.37
N ASN A 101 4.92 -8.56 0.11
CA ASN A 101 6.31 -8.39 -0.35
C ASN A 101 6.63 -6.98 -0.87
N GLY A 102 5.66 -6.06 -0.86
CA GLY A 102 5.78 -4.71 -1.43
C GLY A 102 5.80 -3.59 -0.39
N LYS A 103 5.74 -2.34 -0.88
CA LYS A 103 5.65 -1.13 -0.03
C LYS A 103 4.27 -0.49 -0.16
N CYS A 104 3.70 -0.05 0.95
CA CYS A 104 2.45 0.71 0.94
C CYS A 104 2.76 2.15 0.46
N VAL A 105 2.27 2.51 -0.73
CA VAL A 105 2.52 3.82 -1.35
C VAL A 105 1.33 4.77 -1.27
N ASN A 106 0.15 4.24 -0.95
CA ASN A 106 -1.04 4.99 -0.61
C ASN A 106 -1.97 4.07 0.21
N ASP A 107 -3.04 4.61 0.78
CA ASP A 107 -4.00 3.82 1.54
C ASP A 107 -4.54 2.66 0.69
N ASN A 108 -4.29 1.45 1.18
CA ASN A 108 -4.61 0.18 0.51
C ASN A 108 -4.06 0.02 -0.92
N ILE A 109 -2.97 0.72 -1.27
CA ILE A 109 -2.27 0.58 -2.55
C ILE A 109 -0.82 0.18 -2.30
N CYS A 110 -0.49 -1.04 -2.74
CA CYS A 110 0.85 -1.59 -2.65
C CYS A 110 1.64 -1.37 -3.95
N ASP A 111 2.89 -0.94 -3.83
CA ASP A 111 3.86 -0.94 -4.90
C ASP A 111 4.72 -2.20 -4.83
N CYS A 112 4.61 -3.01 -5.89
CA CYS A 112 5.36 -4.25 -6.06
C CYS A 112 6.58 -4.08 -7.00
N SER A 113 6.89 -2.87 -7.48
CA SER A 113 7.81 -2.59 -8.60
C SER A 113 9.30 -2.90 -8.34
N GLY A 114 9.65 -3.45 -7.19
CA GLY A 114 10.98 -3.96 -6.85
C GLY A 114 11.00 -5.44 -6.46
N THR A 115 9.93 -6.17 -6.75
CA THR A 115 9.69 -7.52 -6.25
C THR A 115 9.41 -8.49 -7.40
N ASN A 116 9.54 -9.80 -7.13
CA ASN A 116 9.13 -10.86 -8.06
C ASN A 116 7.64 -11.22 -7.93
N PHE A 117 6.84 -10.33 -7.33
CA PHE A 117 5.43 -10.53 -7.05
C PHE A 117 4.58 -9.44 -7.72
N LYS A 118 3.33 -9.78 -7.97
CA LYS A 118 2.27 -8.92 -8.51
C LYS A 118 1.00 -9.10 -7.67
N GLY A 119 -0.10 -8.49 -8.11
CA GLY A 119 -1.38 -8.52 -7.41
C GLY A 119 -1.54 -7.33 -6.47
N ALA A 120 -2.74 -7.16 -5.93
CA ALA A 120 -3.07 -6.01 -5.08
C ALA A 120 -2.22 -5.96 -3.80
N LEU A 121 -1.78 -7.12 -3.29
CA LEU A 121 -1.02 -7.25 -2.04
C LEU A 121 0.44 -7.69 -2.27
N CYS A 122 0.89 -7.76 -3.53
CA CYS A 122 2.22 -8.27 -3.90
C CYS A 122 2.47 -9.70 -3.39
N ASP A 123 1.48 -10.57 -3.53
CA ASP A 123 1.47 -11.96 -3.07
C ASP A 123 1.39 -12.98 -4.21
N GLU A 124 1.06 -12.53 -5.43
CA GLU A 124 1.01 -13.40 -6.60
C GLU A 124 2.36 -13.48 -7.30
N HIS A 125 2.79 -14.67 -7.71
CA HIS A 125 3.97 -14.80 -8.56
C HIS A 125 3.66 -14.42 -10.02
N TYR A 126 4.67 -13.90 -10.71
CA TYR A 126 4.58 -13.74 -12.17
C TYR A 126 4.41 -15.10 -12.85
N THR A 127 3.38 -15.21 -13.68
CA THR A 127 3.23 -16.34 -14.58
C THR A 127 4.35 -16.27 -15.62
N LEU A 128 5.24 -17.26 -15.60
CA LEU A 128 6.34 -17.36 -16.56
C LEU A 128 5.75 -17.38 -17.98
N LYS A 129 6.05 -16.33 -18.75
CA LYS A 129 5.65 -16.27 -20.16
C LYS A 129 6.45 -17.33 -20.91
N ARG A 130 5.74 -18.29 -21.50
CA ARG A 130 6.36 -19.37 -22.28
C ARG A 130 7.24 -18.79 -23.39
N ILE A 131 8.54 -19.11 -23.35
CA ILE A 131 9.51 -18.64 -24.34
C ILE A 131 9.42 -19.56 -25.56
N LYS A 132 8.65 -19.13 -26.58
CA LYS A 132 8.41 -19.92 -27.80
C LYS A 132 9.67 -20.38 -28.53
N ILE A 133 10.77 -19.63 -28.39
CA ILE A 133 12.07 -19.96 -29.00
C ILE A 133 12.66 -21.24 -28.39
N LEU A 134 12.56 -21.40 -27.06
CA LEU A 134 13.06 -22.58 -26.37
C LEU A 134 12.26 -23.82 -26.76
N ASP A 135 10.93 -23.69 -26.86
CA ASP A 135 10.07 -24.79 -27.34
C ASP A 135 10.47 -25.24 -28.76
N TYR A 136 10.72 -24.29 -29.66
CA TYR A 136 11.12 -24.58 -31.03
C TYR A 136 12.51 -25.25 -31.10
N PHE A 137 13.46 -24.79 -30.29
CA PHE A 137 14.79 -25.40 -30.19
C PHE A 137 14.71 -26.85 -29.71
N VAL A 138 13.96 -27.13 -28.64
CA VAL A 138 13.75 -28.48 -28.11
C VAL A 138 13.08 -29.38 -29.16
N PHE A 139 12.12 -28.84 -29.92
CA PHE A 139 11.45 -29.57 -30.99
C PHE A 139 12.41 -29.97 -32.12
N ILE A 140 13.25 -29.04 -32.61
CA ILE A 140 14.25 -29.35 -33.65
C ILE A 140 15.25 -30.40 -33.15
N LEU A 141 15.75 -30.24 -31.93
CA LEU A 141 16.71 -31.17 -31.34
C LEU A 141 16.12 -32.58 -31.24
N SER A 142 14.84 -32.70 -30.91
CA SER A 142 14.11 -33.98 -30.88
C SER A 142 14.04 -34.63 -32.26
N ILE A 143 13.75 -33.87 -33.33
CA ILE A 143 13.74 -34.40 -34.71
C ILE A 143 15.12 -34.89 -35.11
N PHE A 144 16.18 -34.14 -34.81
CA PHE A 144 17.54 -34.51 -35.14
C PHE A 144 17.96 -35.83 -34.46
N LEU A 145 17.63 -35.99 -33.18
CA LEU A 145 17.91 -37.23 -32.44
C LEU A 145 17.17 -38.43 -33.03
N ILE A 146 15.90 -38.26 -33.41
CA ILE A 146 15.11 -39.32 -34.06
C ILE A 146 15.76 -39.71 -35.40
N LEU A 147 16.11 -38.75 -36.25
CA LEU A 147 16.76 -39.03 -37.53
C LEU A 147 18.12 -39.73 -37.36
N SER A 148 18.94 -39.26 -36.42
CA SER A 148 20.22 -39.89 -36.07
C SER A 148 20.03 -41.34 -35.63
N SER A 149 19.01 -41.61 -34.80
CA SER A 149 18.69 -42.96 -34.34
C SER A 149 18.32 -43.89 -35.50
N ILE A 150 17.53 -43.41 -36.47
CA ILE A 150 17.13 -44.18 -37.66
C ILE A 150 18.35 -44.48 -38.53
N VAL A 151 19.22 -43.49 -38.76
CA VAL A 151 20.46 -43.67 -39.53
C VAL A 151 21.37 -44.70 -38.87
N LEU A 152 21.52 -44.67 -37.54
CA LEU A 152 22.30 -45.67 -36.80
C LEU A 152 21.70 -47.08 -36.95
N ILE A 153 20.38 -47.23 -36.81
CA ILE A 153 19.70 -48.52 -37.00
C ILE A 153 19.93 -49.06 -38.41
N ILE A 154 19.74 -48.22 -39.45
CA ILE A 154 19.99 -48.60 -40.84
C ILE A 154 21.46 -48.97 -41.05
N GLY A 155 22.39 -48.20 -40.49
CA GLY A 155 23.82 -48.48 -40.55
C GLY A 155 24.16 -49.85 -39.96
N VAL A 156 23.64 -50.17 -38.78
CA VAL A 156 23.82 -51.48 -38.14
C VAL A 156 23.26 -52.60 -39.02
N LEU A 157 22.10 -52.40 -39.65
CA LEU A 157 21.51 -53.40 -40.55
C LEU A 157 22.33 -53.63 -41.82
N LEU A 158 22.82 -52.57 -42.47
CA LEU A 158 23.62 -52.65 -43.69
C LEU A 158 25.00 -53.28 -43.44
N PHE A 159 25.67 -52.89 -42.36
CA PHE A 159 27.01 -53.38 -42.04
C PHE A 159 27.02 -54.67 -41.19
N ARG A 160 25.87 -55.33 -41.02
CA ARG A 160 25.71 -56.55 -40.22
C ARG A 160 26.66 -57.70 -40.60
N LYS A 161 27.14 -57.74 -41.85
CA LYS A 161 28.08 -58.78 -42.34
C LYS A 161 29.55 -58.49 -41.99
N ASN A 162 29.89 -57.26 -41.59
CA ASN A 162 31.25 -56.88 -41.24
C ASN A 162 31.66 -57.58 -39.92
N THR A 163 32.86 -58.17 -39.90
CA THR A 163 33.37 -58.92 -38.75
C THR A 163 33.49 -58.06 -37.50
N VAL A 164 33.72 -56.75 -37.64
CA VAL A 164 33.81 -55.80 -36.51
C VAL A 164 32.45 -55.66 -35.80
N ILE A 165 31.37 -55.45 -36.54
CA ILE A 165 30.02 -55.34 -35.97
C ILE A 165 29.54 -56.70 -35.45
N LYS A 166 29.93 -57.80 -36.11
CA LYS A 166 29.63 -59.16 -35.67
C LYS A 166 30.41 -59.58 -34.41
N ALA A 167 31.60 -59.03 -34.21
CA ALA A 167 32.42 -59.22 -33.00
C ALA A 167 31.90 -58.39 -31.83
N GLY A 168 31.16 -57.31 -32.10
CA GLY A 168 30.31 -56.61 -31.12
C GLY A 168 29.11 -57.45 -30.69
N LYS A 169 29.34 -58.67 -30.16
CA LYS A 169 28.34 -59.35 -29.35
C LYS A 169 28.11 -58.49 -28.10
N ILE A 170 26.98 -57.81 -28.06
CA ILE A 170 26.45 -57.27 -26.81
C ILE A 170 26.19 -58.48 -25.90
N TYR A 171 27.02 -58.61 -24.85
CA TYR A 171 26.70 -59.44 -23.69
C TYR A 171 25.59 -58.73 -22.92
N LEU A 172 24.35 -58.80 -23.41
CA LEU A 172 23.17 -58.54 -22.61
C LEU A 172 22.96 -59.82 -21.78
N PHE A 173 23.48 -59.79 -20.56
CA PHE A 173 23.10 -60.69 -19.48
C PHE A 173 21.64 -60.44 -19.08
#